data_AF-A0A9Q3I5T1-F1
#
_entry.id   AF-A0A9Q3I5T1-F1
#
_cell.length_a   1.000
_cell.length_b   1.000
_cell.length_c   1.000
_cell.angle_alpha   90.00
_cell.angle_beta   90.00
_cell.angle_gamma   90.00
#
_symmetry.space_group_name_H-M   'P 1'
#
loop_
_entity.id
_entity.type
_entity.pdbx_description
1 polymer ?
#
loop_
_entity_poly.entity_id
_entity_poly.type
_entity_poly.pdbx_seq_one_letter_code
_entity_poly.pdbx_strand_id
1 'polypeptide(L)'
;MELPPLSYHDSLEQLWDEEEEPEEIETVMKVVPSAYHQYLDVFSKFKAEKPPPHHSSDRHIELERSLPPVEVIYSLSNQDSDTLRA
;
A
#
# COMPACT_ATOMS: atom_id res chain seq x y z
N MET A 1 1.80 27.70 23.95
CA MET A 1 0.97 26.48 23.99
C MET A 1 1.71 25.45 23.15
N GLU A 2 2.50 24.58 23.78
CA GLU A 2 3.11 23.43 23.12
C GLU A 2 2.03 22.37 22.92
N LEU A 3 1.83 21.94 21.69
CA LEU A 3 0.96 20.80 21.39
C LEU A 3 1.71 19.52 21.78
N PRO A 4 1.03 18.52 22.39
CA PRO A 4 1.67 17.24 22.68
C PRO A 4 2.06 16.55 21.36
N PRO A 5 3.17 15.78 21.34
CA PRO A 5 3.51 14.98 20.17
C PRO A 5 2.40 13.95 19.96
N LEU A 6 1.76 13.98 18.79
CA LEU A 6 0.84 12.95 18.38
C LEU A 6 1.58 11.60 18.45
N SER A 7 1.11 10.71 19.31
CA SER A 7 1.58 9.33 19.38
C SER A 7 1.24 8.67 18.04
N TYR A 8 2.27 8.41 17.24
CA TYR A 8 2.17 7.83 15.88
C TYR A 8 1.37 6.51 15.81
N HIS A 9 1.15 5.85 16.95
CA HIS A 9 0.40 4.61 17.01
C HIS A 9 -1.10 4.82 16.71
N ASP A 10 -1.70 5.89 17.24
CA ASP A 10 -3.14 6.17 17.09
C ASP A 10 -3.52 6.54 15.65
N SER A 11 -2.60 7.14 14.88
CA SER A 11 -2.87 7.59 13.51
C SER A 11 -2.72 6.48 12.46
N LEU A 12 -2.02 5.38 12.77
CA LEU A 12 -1.90 4.22 11.88
C LEU A 12 -3.13 3.31 11.97
N GLU A 13 -3.69 3.13 13.18
CA GLU A 13 -4.90 2.32 13.37
C GLU A 13 -6.11 2.92 12.65
N GLN A 14 -6.29 4.25 12.73
CA GLN A 14 -7.42 4.95 12.12
C GLN A 14 -7.48 4.92 10.58
N LEU A 15 -6.37 4.59 9.91
CA LEU A 15 -6.31 4.48 8.44
C LEU A 15 -6.61 3.07 7.92
N TRP A 16 -6.60 2.06 8.79
CA TRP A 16 -6.86 0.66 8.44
C TRP A 16 -8.22 0.14 8.92
N ASP A 17 -9.02 0.99 9.57
CA ASP A 17 -10.41 0.75 9.97
C ASP A 17 -11.41 0.92 8.81
N GLU A 18 -11.10 0.36 7.64
CA GLU A 18 -12.13 0.12 6.63
C GLU A 18 -12.77 -1.23 6.95
N GLU A 19 -14.07 -1.19 7.29
CA GLU A 19 -14.90 -2.32 7.71
C GLU A 19 -14.57 -3.59 6.92
N GLU A 20 -13.90 -4.53 7.59
CA GLU A 20 -13.56 -5.83 7.02
C GLU A 20 -14.84 -6.66 6.95
N GLU A 21 -15.27 -7.01 5.74
CA GLU A 21 -16.54 -7.71 5.55
C GLU A 21 -16.48 -9.08 6.25
N PRO A 22 -17.43 -9.39 7.15
CA PRO A 22 -17.35 -10.58 8.00
C PRO A 22 -17.34 -11.89 7.19
N GLU A 23 -17.89 -11.87 5.98
CA GLU A 23 -17.93 -13.02 5.07
C GLU A 23 -16.53 -13.40 4.52
N GLU A 24 -15.64 -12.42 4.35
CA GLU A 24 -14.27 -12.65 3.89
C GLU A 24 -13.43 -13.30 4.99
N ILE A 25 -13.56 -12.79 6.22
CA ILE A 25 -12.82 -13.28 7.40
C ILE A 25 -13.12 -14.77 7.64
N GLU A 26 -14.40 -15.16 7.59
CA GLU A 26 -14.80 -16.57 7.77
C GLU A 26 -14.21 -17.50 6.70
N THR A 27 -14.02 -17.00 5.48
CA THR A 27 -13.42 -17.76 4.39
C THR A 27 -11.93 -17.94 4.61
N VAL A 28 -11.24 -16.87 5.01
CA VAL A 28 -9.80 -16.87 5.29
C VAL A 28 -9.46 -17.78 6.49
N MET A 29 -10.25 -17.75 7.57
CA MET A 29 -10.03 -18.58 8.76
C MET A 29 -10.06 -20.08 8.48
N LYS A 30 -10.78 -20.53 7.44
CA LYS A 30 -10.84 -21.95 7.04
C LYS A 30 -9.57 -22.42 6.34
N VAL A 31 -8.82 -21.51 5.72
CA VAL A 31 -7.61 -21.81 4.93
C VAL A 31 -6.34 -21.56 5.76
N VAL A 32 -6.35 -20.51 6.58
CA VAL A 32 -5.19 -20.08 7.36
C VAL A 32 -5.06 -20.92 8.63
N PRO A 33 -3.86 -21.46 8.95
CA PRO A 33 -3.63 -22.17 10.20
C PRO A 33 -3.92 -21.31 11.43
N SER A 34 -4.40 -21.94 12.50
CA SER A 34 -4.83 -21.23 13.73
C SER A 34 -3.73 -20.37 14.37
N ALA A 35 -2.46 -20.71 14.19
CA ALA A 35 -1.33 -19.93 14.68
C ALA A 35 -1.26 -18.50 14.08
N TYR A 36 -1.91 -18.27 12.93
CA TYR A 36 -1.89 -17.00 12.21
C TYR A 36 -3.24 -16.28 12.24
N HIS A 37 -4.22 -16.75 13.02
CA HIS A 37 -5.53 -16.10 13.14
C HIS A 37 -5.46 -14.69 13.75
N GLN A 38 -4.35 -14.31 14.39
CA GLN A 38 -4.09 -12.93 14.83
C GLN A 38 -3.69 -11.98 13.69
N TYR A 39 -3.45 -12.50 12.48
CA TYR A 39 -2.99 -11.75 11.31
C TYR A 39 -3.95 -11.93 10.12
N LEU A 40 -5.25 -12.14 10.37
CA LEU A 40 -6.23 -12.37 9.31
C LEU A 40 -6.34 -11.19 8.34
N ASP A 41 -6.09 -9.99 8.84
CA ASP A 41 -6.02 -8.74 8.09
C ASP A 41 -4.99 -8.79 6.94
N VAL A 42 -3.85 -9.46 7.15
CA VAL A 42 -2.80 -9.66 6.13
C VAL A 42 -3.28 -10.51 4.95
N PHE A 43 -4.30 -11.34 5.19
CA PHE A 43 -4.87 -12.23 4.17
C PHE A 43 -6.15 -11.69 3.55
N SER A 44 -6.63 -10.50 3.97
CA SER A 44 -7.77 -9.85 3.32
C SER A 44 -7.36 -9.40 1.90
N LYS A 45 -8.11 -9.89 0.91
CA LYS A 45 -7.94 -9.49 -0.48
C LYS A 45 -8.33 -8.04 -0.66
N PHE A 46 -9.40 -7.60 0.00
CA PHE A 46 -9.86 -6.22 -0.07
C PHE A 46 -8.79 -5.22 0.41
N LYS A 47 -8.15 -5.50 1.55
CA LYS A 47 -7.03 -4.67 2.05
C LYS A 47 -5.81 -4.73 1.14
N ALA A 48 -5.51 -5.90 0.56
CA ALA A 48 -4.37 -6.06 -0.34
C ALA A 48 -4.51 -5.34 -1.69
N GLU A 49 -5.73 -5.10 -2.17
CA GLU A 49 -5.98 -4.33 -3.40
C GLU A 49 -5.73 -2.82 -3.21
N LYS A 50 -5.73 -2.34 -1.96
CA LYS A 50 -5.49 -0.92 -1.65
C LYS A 50 -4.01 -0.67 -1.39
N PRO A 51 -3.45 0.42 -1.92
CA PRO A 51 -2.08 0.79 -1.58
C PRO A 51 -1.98 1.09 -0.07
N PRO A 52 -0.87 0.71 0.58
CA PRO A 52 -0.66 1.07 1.97
C PRO A 52 -0.62 2.60 2.12
N PRO A 53 -1.03 3.14 3.29
CA PRO A 53 -0.96 4.57 3.54
C PRO A 53 0.49 5.05 3.54
N HIS A 54 0.67 6.31 3.12
CA HIS A 54 1.96 6.98 3.19
C HIS A 54 2.49 7.01 4.62
N HIS A 55 3.78 6.69 4.79
CA HIS A 55 4.42 6.67 6.10
C HIS A 55 5.54 7.70 6.20
N SER A 56 5.88 8.13 7.43
CA SER A 56 6.95 9.11 7.68
C SER A 56 8.34 8.68 7.21
N SER A 57 8.53 7.38 6.96
CA SER A 57 9.76 6.82 6.39
C SER A 57 9.78 6.81 4.86
N ASP A 58 8.78 7.40 4.20
CA ASP A 58 8.71 7.48 2.75
C ASP A 58 9.92 8.30 2.28
N ARG A 59 10.66 7.77 1.31
CA ARG A 59 11.87 8.43 0.82
C ARG A 59 11.46 9.67 0.04
N HIS A 60 11.68 10.84 0.64
CA HIS A 60 11.56 12.10 -0.07
C HIS A 60 12.76 12.28 -1.00
N ILE A 61 12.49 12.53 -2.28
CA ILE A 61 13.52 12.87 -3.27
C ILE A 61 13.55 14.39 -3.35
N GLU A 62 14.62 14.99 -2.84
CA GLU A 62 14.87 16.42 -2.98
C GLU A 62 15.14 16.76 -4.45
N LEU A 63 14.36 17.69 -5.01
CA LEU A 63 14.50 18.09 -6.41
C LEU A 63 15.47 19.27 -6.54
N GLU A 64 16.51 19.11 -7.35
CA GLU A 64 17.44 20.22 -7.67
C GLU A 64 16.82 21.25 -8.62
N ARG A 65 15.84 20.84 -9.44
CA ARG A 65 15.12 21.70 -10.40
C ARG A 65 13.62 21.48 -10.27
N SER A 66 12.85 22.55 -10.41
CA SER A 66 11.39 22.52 -10.28
C SER A 66 10.67 21.89 -11.48
N LEU A 67 11.34 21.80 -12.64
CA LEU A 67 10.75 21.26 -13.87
C LEU A 67 11.46 19.96 -14.28
N PRO A 68 10.70 18.88 -14.53
CA PRO A 68 11.28 17.65 -15.04
C PRO A 68 11.82 17.86 -16.47
N PRO A 69 12.91 17.19 -16.85
CA PRO A 69 13.34 17.11 -18.25
C PRO A 69 12.22 16.48 -19.08
N VAL A 70 11.73 17.18 -20.10
CA VAL A 70 10.78 16.63 -21.07
C VAL A 70 11.58 16.04 -22.23
N GLU A 71 11.88 14.75 -22.13
CA GLU A 71 12.57 14.00 -23.18
C GLU A 71 11.61 13.07 -23.93
N VAL A 72 11.95 12.77 -25.19
CA VAL A 72 11.17 11.82 -26.00
C VAL A 72 11.55 10.40 -25.57
N ILE A 73 10.56 9.59 -25.22
CA ILE A 73 10.78 8.18 -24.92
C ILE A 73 11.24 7.48 -26.22
N TYR A 74 12.28 6.66 -26.16
CA TYR A 74 12.72 5.86 -27.29
C TYR A 74 11.59 4.96 -27.80
N SER A 75 11.50 4.80 -29.12
CA SER A 75 10.54 3.89 -29.73
C SER A 75 10.87 2.45 -29.36
N LEU A 76 9.94 1.77 -28.69
CA LEU A 76 10.04 0.35 -28.41
C LEU A 76 9.57 -0.46 -29.62
N SER A 77 10.16 -1.65 -29.80
CA SER A 77 9.62 -2.62 -30.77
C SER A 77 8.29 -3.19 -30.25
N ASN A 78 7.47 -3.75 -31.15
CA ASN A 78 6.21 -4.39 -30.73
C ASN A 78 6.47 -5.55 -29.75
N GLN A 79 7.56 -6.31 -29.95
CA GLN A 79 7.94 -7.42 -29.07
C GLN A 79 8.24 -6.93 -27.65
N ASP A 80 8.98 -5.82 -27.53
CA ASP A 80 9.34 -5.25 -26.24
C ASP A 80 8.11 -4.64 -25.54
N SER A 81 7.24 -3.97 -26.31
CA SER A 81 6.00 -3.41 -25.76
C SER A 81 5.02 -4.48 -25.29
N ASP A 82 4.93 -5.59 -26.02
CA ASP A 82 4.06 -6.72 -25.66
C ASP A 82 4.59 -7.42 -24.40
N THR A 83 5.91 -7.53 -24.26
CA THR A 83 6.56 -8.10 -23.07
C THR A 83 6.31 -7.24 -21.82
N LEU A 84 6.28 -5.91 -21.94
CA LEU A 84 6.08 -5.00 -20.80
C LEU A 84 4.62 -4.84 -20.36
N ARG A 85 3.65 -5.21 -21.20
CA ARG A 85 2.21 -5.14 -20.90
C ARG A 85 1.65 -6.42 -20.30
N ALA A 86 2.41 -7.50 -20.39
CA ALA A 86 2.07 -8.81 -19.84
C ALA A 86 2.19 -8.81 -18.32
#